data_AF-A0A2V0PA71-F1
#
_entry.id   AF-A0A2V0PA71-F1
#
_cell.length_a   1.000
_cell.length_b   1.000
_cell.length_c   1.000
_cell.angle_alpha   90.00
_cell.angle_beta   90.00
_cell.angle_gamma   90.00
#
_symmetry.space_group_name_H-M   'P 1'
#
loop_
_entity.id
_entity.type
_entity.pdbx_description
1 polymer ?
#
loop_
_entity_poly.entity_id
_entity_poly.type
_entity_poly.pdbx_seq_one_letter_code
_entity_poly.pdbx_strand_id
1 'polypeptide(L)'
;MGAAAAPVVVPTGAAALPFGRRLWNILLLGAGWCCTASALFVQISNTSLTAATIEGGGPALQTLPVALFTLAAAAAVLPAAVAMRAWGRKPVVVLVACLGIMGACLELLSLHRGGFGLLTFGALLQGPSFSVANNYRFMAAEFSPPHFRPRAISIVVLCGVPAAVVGPEFARQALLALPPIGGFLVLIGVQVALLLLMLCVDWRSLAAIEAAGDAAAAGAAAEARTAAAGGKRPGGGAEAAAAAAGAASGSKSSGSGAASAPDPKSGGGGGAFSAAPDPEKGRLEAPLLSYRALLLHQAFIAPALICAGSFSGMSALMNITGPEIIRSRGASALSMSVWVIEAHIVGMYLPGLFSADLIRWIGAPLTSVFGCALLLAGNAIYYGGIAPAVFFAGMVVVGLGWHFAYVGASAAIVAVYAREPRRKLMVQGATDTTVIALTGLAIGSAPALAHAMGWVPFISLWMGLHGALFLVAAEFAARGWLQRRRAAAAAAAETEAAAGAADGSAAAAAAAALDAPKGGL
;
A
#
# COMPACT_ATOMS: atom_id res chain seq x y z
N MET A 1 5.95 -52.72 -20.12
CA MET A 1 6.74 -51.62 -19.54
C MET A 1 6.47 -50.36 -20.35
N GLY A 2 5.40 -49.63 -20.06
CA GLY A 2 5.11 -48.34 -20.67
C GLY A 2 5.39 -47.25 -19.65
N ALA A 3 6.55 -46.60 -19.74
CA ALA A 3 6.87 -45.45 -18.92
C ALA A 3 5.96 -44.29 -19.37
N ALA A 4 4.96 -43.97 -18.55
CA ALA A 4 4.16 -42.75 -18.72
C ALA A 4 5.11 -41.56 -18.55
N ALA A 5 5.44 -40.89 -19.66
CA ALA A 5 6.15 -39.63 -19.63
C ALA A 5 5.32 -38.63 -18.82
N ALA A 6 5.84 -38.23 -17.65
CA ALA A 6 5.26 -37.15 -16.88
C ALA A 6 5.11 -35.92 -17.80
N PRO A 7 3.96 -35.22 -17.79
CA PRO A 7 3.78 -34.06 -18.64
C PRO A 7 4.86 -33.04 -18.30
N VAL A 8 5.71 -32.73 -19.28
CA VAL A 8 6.64 -31.62 -19.20
C VAL A 8 5.79 -30.36 -19.08
N VAL A 9 5.62 -29.87 -17.85
CA VAL A 9 4.96 -28.60 -17.59
C VAL A 9 5.86 -27.53 -18.19
N VAL A 10 5.57 -27.14 -19.43
CA VAL A 10 6.18 -25.97 -20.06
C VAL A 10 5.88 -24.79 -19.14
N PRO A 11 6.89 -24.12 -18.56
CA PRO A 11 6.64 -23.04 -17.64
C PRO A 11 5.89 -21.92 -18.37
N THR A 12 4.61 -21.75 -18.09
CA THR A 12 3.82 -20.62 -18.58
C THR A 12 4.08 -19.40 -17.68
N GLY A 13 4.20 -18.21 -18.28
CA GLY A 13 4.42 -16.95 -17.55
C GLY A 13 5.87 -16.71 -17.10
N ALA A 14 6.07 -16.03 -15.96
CA ALA A 14 7.38 -15.56 -15.47
C ALA A 14 8.42 -16.68 -15.23
N ALA A 15 7.99 -17.93 -15.16
CA ALA A 15 8.88 -19.08 -15.06
C ALA A 15 9.63 -19.41 -16.38
N ALA A 16 9.15 -18.89 -17.52
CA ALA A 16 9.78 -19.07 -18.83
C ALA A 16 11.08 -18.25 -19.02
N LEU A 17 11.25 -17.16 -18.26
CA LEU A 17 12.45 -16.32 -18.35
C LEU A 17 13.63 -16.93 -17.58
N PRO A 18 14.86 -16.93 -18.16
CA PRO A 18 16.06 -17.32 -17.45
C PRO A 18 16.23 -16.50 -16.16
N PHE A 19 16.70 -17.15 -15.09
CA PHE A 19 16.86 -16.50 -13.78
C PHE A 19 17.67 -15.21 -13.85
N GLY A 20 18.80 -15.20 -14.59
CA GLY A 20 19.64 -14.01 -14.75
C GLY A 20 18.89 -12.83 -15.38
N ARG A 21 18.04 -13.07 -16.39
CA ARG A 21 17.22 -12.00 -17.01
C ARG A 21 16.15 -11.47 -16.07
N ARG A 22 15.52 -12.33 -15.26
CA ARG A 22 14.54 -11.90 -14.25
C ARG A 22 15.19 -11.02 -13.20
N LEU A 23 16.30 -11.49 -12.63
CA LEU A 23 17.05 -10.77 -11.61
C LEU A 23 17.53 -9.41 -12.15
N TRP A 24 18.05 -9.37 -13.38
CA TRP A 24 18.48 -8.13 -14.01
C TRP A 24 17.35 -7.10 -14.11
N ASN A 25 16.15 -7.49 -14.56
CA ASN A 25 14.99 -6.59 -14.63
C ASN A 25 14.54 -6.11 -13.24
N ILE A 26 14.59 -6.98 -12.23
CA ILE A 26 14.28 -6.60 -10.84
C ILE A 26 15.29 -5.56 -10.33
N LEU A 27 16.58 -5.75 -10.64
CA LEU A 27 17.63 -4.80 -10.26
C LEU A 27 17.50 -3.47 -11.01
N LEU A 28 17.13 -3.47 -12.30
CA LEU A 28 16.86 -2.25 -13.06
C LEU A 28 15.67 -1.47 -12.48
N LEU A 29 14.59 -2.15 -12.10
CA LEU A 29 13.45 -1.54 -11.42
C LEU A 29 13.83 -1.00 -10.04
N GLY A 30 14.68 -1.71 -9.30
CA GLY A 30 15.25 -1.25 -8.03
C GLY A 30 16.13 0.00 -8.19
N ALA A 31 17.01 0.02 -9.20
CA ALA A 31 17.83 1.19 -9.54
C ALA A 31 16.95 2.37 -9.98
N GLY A 32 15.87 2.13 -10.72
CA GLY A 32 14.87 3.13 -11.05
C GLY A 32 14.22 3.73 -9.81
N TRP A 33 13.81 2.89 -8.86
CA TRP A 33 13.29 3.36 -7.56
C TRP A 33 14.32 4.20 -6.80
N CYS A 34 15.59 3.79 -6.80
CA CYS A 34 16.69 4.55 -6.20
C CYS A 34 16.83 5.94 -6.84
N CYS A 35 16.79 6.06 -8.17
CA CYS A 35 16.84 7.35 -8.85
C CYS A 35 15.64 8.23 -8.50
N THR A 36 14.42 7.70 -8.55
CA THR A 36 13.21 8.47 -8.20
C THR A 36 13.23 8.94 -6.74
N ALA A 37 13.63 8.07 -5.80
CA ALA A 37 13.77 8.44 -4.39
C ALA A 37 14.87 9.51 -4.20
N SER A 38 15.99 9.39 -4.93
CA SER A 38 17.06 10.39 -4.89
C SER A 38 16.55 11.75 -5.38
N ALA A 39 15.78 11.78 -6.47
CA ALA A 39 15.16 13.01 -6.98
C ALA A 39 14.26 13.67 -5.93
N LEU A 40 13.43 12.91 -5.20
CA LEU A 40 12.63 13.41 -4.10
C LEU A 40 13.50 14.02 -2.97
N PHE A 41 14.59 13.37 -2.57
CA PHE A 41 15.44 13.90 -1.50
C PHE A 41 16.26 15.13 -1.93
N VAL A 42 16.65 15.21 -3.20
CA VAL A 42 17.23 16.43 -3.78
C VAL A 42 16.19 17.56 -3.78
N GLN A 43 14.94 17.29 -4.11
CA GLN A 43 13.85 18.27 -4.02
C GLN A 43 13.67 18.82 -2.59
N ILE A 44 13.63 17.92 -1.59
CA ILE A 44 13.46 18.29 -0.17
C ILE A 44 14.58 19.23 0.29
N SER A 45 15.83 18.94 -0.07
CA SER A 45 17.01 19.68 0.40
C SER A 45 17.34 20.93 -0.44
N ASN A 46 17.41 20.80 -1.76
CA ASN A 46 17.88 21.85 -2.67
C ASN A 46 16.75 22.76 -3.16
N THR A 47 15.63 22.18 -3.62
CA THR A 47 14.52 22.99 -4.15
C THR A 47 13.86 23.79 -3.04
N SER A 48 13.68 23.21 -1.85
CA SER A 48 13.11 23.96 -0.73
C SER A 48 13.98 25.15 -0.30
N LEU A 49 15.31 24.96 -0.31
CA LEU A 49 16.25 26.04 0.00
C LEU A 49 16.17 27.15 -1.06
N THR A 50 16.15 26.78 -2.34
CA THR A 50 16.01 27.73 -3.45
C THR A 50 14.69 28.51 -3.36
N ALA A 51 13.60 27.84 -3.03
CA ALA A 51 12.28 28.43 -2.86
C ALA A 51 12.22 29.46 -1.72
N ALA A 52 13.08 29.32 -0.70
CA ALA A 52 13.18 30.29 0.39
C ALA A 52 13.86 31.60 -0.04
N THR A 53 14.72 31.57 -1.06
CA THR A 53 15.56 32.71 -1.45
C THR A 53 15.26 33.30 -2.82
N ILE A 54 14.57 32.56 -3.69
CA ILE A 54 14.21 33.02 -5.05
C ILE A 54 13.16 34.13 -5.01
N GLU A 55 13.19 35.01 -6.02
CA GLU A 55 12.19 36.06 -6.19
C GLU A 55 10.76 35.49 -6.29
N GLY A 56 9.83 36.09 -5.55
CA GLY A 56 8.45 35.63 -5.41
C GLY A 56 8.26 34.44 -4.47
N GLY A 57 9.34 33.90 -3.90
CA GLY A 57 9.32 32.86 -2.88
C GLY A 57 9.34 33.44 -1.46
N GLY A 58 9.84 32.66 -0.51
CA GLY A 58 10.07 33.10 0.86
C GLY A 58 9.90 31.99 1.91
N PRO A 59 10.18 32.29 3.20
CA PRO A 59 10.17 31.29 4.26
C PRO A 59 8.84 30.54 4.43
N ALA A 60 7.71 31.22 4.20
CA ALA A 60 6.38 30.62 4.31
C ALA A 60 6.03 29.69 3.13
N LEU A 61 6.72 29.81 2.00
CA LEU A 61 6.45 29.07 0.75
C LEU A 61 7.55 28.09 0.39
N GLN A 62 8.59 27.98 1.21
CA GLN A 62 9.82 27.24 0.86
C GLN A 62 9.59 25.76 0.55
N THR A 63 8.63 25.06 1.15
CA THR A 63 8.34 23.65 0.81
C THR A 63 7.21 23.48 -0.19
N LEU A 64 6.61 24.57 -0.70
CA LEU A 64 5.50 24.50 -1.64
C LEU A 64 5.85 23.70 -2.92
N PRO A 65 7.05 23.84 -3.54
CA PRO A 65 7.41 23.01 -4.69
C PRO A 65 7.34 21.50 -4.38
N VAL A 66 7.87 21.08 -3.23
CA VAL A 66 7.85 19.68 -2.78
C VAL A 66 6.43 19.21 -2.44
N ALA A 67 5.61 20.10 -1.88
CA ALA A 67 4.19 19.84 -1.63
C ALA A 67 3.44 19.58 -2.93
N LEU A 68 3.63 20.42 -3.96
CA LEU A 68 2.98 20.24 -5.26
C LEU A 68 3.52 19.04 -6.03
N PHE A 69 4.82 18.73 -5.94
CA PHE A 69 5.38 17.46 -6.40
C PHE A 69 4.61 16.28 -5.82
N THR A 70 4.40 16.30 -4.49
CA THR A 70 3.74 15.22 -3.76
C THR A 70 2.25 15.12 -4.13
N LEU A 71 1.55 16.24 -4.24
CA LEU A 71 0.15 16.30 -4.66
C LEU A 71 -0.03 15.85 -6.11
N ALA A 72 0.88 16.22 -7.01
CA ALA A 72 0.89 15.75 -8.38
C ALA A 72 1.13 14.23 -8.45
N ALA A 73 1.98 13.68 -7.58
CA ALA A 73 2.16 12.23 -7.47
C ALA A 73 0.86 11.52 -7.03
N ALA A 74 0.12 12.07 -6.06
CA ALA A 74 -1.19 11.56 -5.66
C ALA A 74 -2.21 11.63 -6.80
N ALA A 75 -2.31 12.79 -7.47
CA ALA A 75 -3.23 13.00 -8.59
C ALA A 75 -2.92 12.07 -9.79
N ALA A 76 -1.65 11.69 -9.97
CA ALA A 76 -1.21 10.82 -11.05
C ALA A 76 -1.49 9.32 -10.83
N VAL A 77 -1.84 8.86 -9.62
CA VAL A 77 -2.00 7.42 -9.32
C VAL A 77 -3.01 6.75 -10.25
N LEU A 78 -4.23 7.29 -10.33
CA LEU A 78 -5.31 6.71 -11.14
C LEU A 78 -5.10 6.93 -12.65
N PRO A 79 -4.79 8.15 -13.14
CA PRO A 79 -4.52 8.38 -14.55
C PRO A 79 -3.37 7.54 -15.08
N ALA A 80 -2.28 7.37 -14.32
CA ALA A 80 -1.16 6.53 -14.73
C ALA A 80 -1.58 5.06 -14.85
N ALA A 81 -2.39 4.54 -13.92
CA ALA A 81 -2.90 3.17 -14.00
C ALA A 81 -3.80 2.96 -15.24
N VAL A 82 -4.66 3.93 -15.57
CA VAL A 82 -5.50 3.88 -16.79
C VAL A 82 -4.64 3.96 -18.05
N ALA A 83 -3.67 4.89 -18.09
CA ALA A 83 -2.76 5.05 -19.21
C ALA A 83 -1.90 3.78 -19.43
N MET A 84 -1.44 3.12 -18.37
CA MET A 84 -0.66 1.88 -18.48
C MET A 84 -1.47 0.74 -19.08
N ARG A 85 -2.78 0.69 -18.81
CA ARG A 85 -3.70 -0.29 -19.43
C ARG A 85 -3.99 0.04 -20.89
N ALA A 86 -4.12 1.32 -21.23
CA ALA A 86 -4.47 1.75 -22.58
C ALA A 86 -3.28 1.75 -23.55
N TRP A 87 -2.11 2.22 -23.11
CA TRP A 87 -0.92 2.42 -23.96
C TRP A 87 0.19 1.39 -23.71
N GLY A 88 0.04 0.55 -22.69
CA GLY A 88 1.11 -0.30 -22.17
C GLY A 88 2.03 0.44 -21.19
N ARG A 89 2.86 -0.31 -20.47
CA ARG A 89 3.69 0.23 -19.38
C ARG A 89 4.87 1.08 -19.86
N LYS A 90 5.58 0.63 -20.90
CA LYS A 90 6.79 1.31 -21.41
C LYS A 90 6.51 2.77 -21.83
N PRO A 91 5.50 3.09 -22.65
CA PRO A 91 5.26 4.47 -23.06
C PRO A 91 4.94 5.39 -21.88
N VAL A 92 4.18 4.91 -20.90
CA VAL A 92 3.85 5.69 -19.69
C VAL A 92 5.09 5.95 -18.83
N VAL A 93 5.92 4.93 -18.61
CA VAL A 93 7.16 5.06 -17.83
C VAL A 93 8.13 6.04 -18.50
N VAL A 94 8.29 5.95 -19.83
CA VAL A 94 9.12 6.90 -20.58
C VAL A 94 8.55 8.31 -20.53
N LEU A 95 7.23 8.47 -20.70
CA LEU A 95 6.55 9.76 -20.63
C LEU A 95 6.80 10.46 -19.28
N VAL A 96 6.57 9.77 -18.16
CA VAL A 96 6.77 10.39 -16.83
C VAL A 96 8.24 10.66 -16.53
N ALA A 97 9.18 9.87 -17.06
CA ALA A 97 10.60 10.15 -16.96
C ALA A 97 10.99 11.41 -17.76
N CYS A 98 10.43 11.59 -18.97
CA CYS A 98 10.60 12.80 -19.77
C CYS A 98 9.99 14.04 -19.08
N LEU A 99 8.79 13.91 -18.49
CA LEU A 99 8.22 14.96 -17.65
C LEU A 99 9.12 15.29 -16.46
N GLY A 100 9.76 14.26 -15.89
CA GLY A 100 10.76 14.39 -14.84
C GLY A 100 11.95 15.26 -15.23
N ILE A 101 12.57 14.95 -16.38
CA ILE A 101 13.68 15.72 -16.94
C ILE A 101 13.25 17.15 -17.28
N MET A 102 12.10 17.30 -17.93
CA MET A 102 11.54 18.61 -18.27
C MET A 102 11.34 19.46 -17.02
N GLY A 103 10.76 18.90 -15.96
CA GLY A 103 10.57 19.57 -14.68
C GLY A 103 11.89 20.04 -14.06
N ALA A 104 12.90 19.18 -14.01
CA ALA A 104 14.22 19.52 -13.49
C ALA A 104 14.92 20.63 -14.31
N CYS A 105 14.76 20.62 -15.64
CA CYS A 105 15.24 21.69 -16.51
C CYS A 105 14.50 23.02 -16.25
N LEU A 106 13.19 22.99 -15.98
CA LEU A 106 12.44 24.20 -15.63
C LEU A 106 12.86 24.78 -14.29
N GLU A 107 13.20 23.93 -13.32
CA GLU A 107 13.75 24.40 -12.03
C GLU A 107 15.11 25.09 -12.22
N LEU A 108 16.01 24.50 -13.01
CA LEU A 108 17.27 25.17 -13.38
C LEU A 108 17.03 26.50 -14.12
N LEU A 109 16.02 26.55 -15.00
CA LEU A 109 15.65 27.75 -15.74
C LEU A 109 15.05 28.83 -14.82
N SER A 110 14.36 28.44 -13.74
CA SER A 110 13.79 29.37 -12.75
C SER A 110 14.85 30.23 -12.07
N LEU A 111 16.06 29.69 -11.90
CA LEU A 111 17.20 30.44 -11.36
C LEU A 111 17.66 31.55 -12.31
N HIS A 112 17.53 31.35 -13.62
CA HIS A 112 17.95 32.33 -14.63
C HIS A 112 16.86 33.39 -14.88
N ARG A 113 15.59 33.00 -14.83
CA ARG A 113 14.45 33.89 -15.12
C ARG A 113 13.82 34.52 -13.87
N GLY A 114 14.29 34.17 -12.68
CA GLY A 114 13.90 34.81 -11.41
C GLY A 114 12.45 34.57 -11.02
N GLY A 115 11.96 33.33 -11.03
CA GLY A 115 10.53 33.08 -10.77
C GLY A 115 10.23 31.85 -9.93
N PHE A 116 9.76 32.07 -8.70
CA PHE A 116 9.18 31.04 -7.82
C PHE A 116 8.12 30.17 -8.50
N GLY A 117 7.28 30.75 -9.36
CA GLY A 117 6.26 30.00 -10.11
C GLY A 117 6.86 28.96 -11.06
N LEU A 118 7.98 29.26 -11.71
CA LEU A 118 8.65 28.34 -12.63
C LEU A 118 9.35 27.20 -11.86
N LEU A 119 9.96 27.50 -10.72
CA LEU A 119 10.51 26.51 -9.80
C LEU A 119 9.43 25.52 -9.35
N THR A 120 8.30 26.07 -8.89
CA THR A 120 7.17 25.30 -8.36
C THR A 120 6.50 24.43 -9.43
N PHE A 121 6.34 24.97 -10.64
CA PHE A 121 5.80 24.21 -11.77
C PHE A 121 6.75 23.10 -12.22
N GLY A 122 8.06 23.34 -12.22
CA GLY A 122 9.08 22.34 -12.50
C GLY A 122 9.05 21.18 -11.50
N ALA A 123 8.89 21.45 -10.20
CA ALA A 123 8.70 20.42 -9.18
C ALA A 123 7.39 19.64 -9.38
N LEU A 124 6.28 20.33 -9.66
CA LEU A 124 4.97 19.72 -9.92
C LEU A 124 5.02 18.68 -11.05
N LEU A 125 5.69 19.00 -12.17
CA LEU A 125 5.82 18.10 -13.32
C LEU A 125 6.55 16.80 -13.02
N GLN A 126 7.37 16.76 -11.97
CA GLN A 126 8.12 15.56 -11.58
C GLN A 126 7.28 14.59 -10.75
N GLY A 127 6.20 15.04 -10.11
CA GLY A 127 5.34 14.22 -9.25
C GLY A 127 4.84 12.90 -9.89
N PRO A 128 4.35 12.89 -11.16
CA PRO A 128 3.93 11.66 -11.82
C PRO A 128 5.01 10.57 -11.88
N SER A 129 6.30 10.94 -11.96
CA SER A 129 7.39 9.96 -11.97
C SER A 129 7.46 9.17 -10.65
N PHE A 130 7.21 9.84 -9.52
CA PHE A 130 7.15 9.19 -8.20
C PHE A 130 5.95 8.23 -8.07
N SER A 131 4.81 8.64 -8.63
CA SER A 131 3.59 7.81 -8.65
C SER A 131 3.81 6.49 -9.42
N VAL A 132 4.40 6.57 -10.61
CA VAL A 132 4.71 5.39 -11.43
C VAL A 132 5.80 4.54 -10.77
N ALA A 133 6.84 5.15 -10.19
CA ALA A 133 7.92 4.44 -9.53
C ALA A 133 7.46 3.63 -8.30
N ASN A 134 6.45 4.11 -7.56
CA ASN A 134 5.84 3.34 -6.47
C ASN A 134 5.27 1.97 -6.91
N ASN A 135 4.98 1.81 -8.21
CA ASN A 135 4.50 0.56 -8.77
C ASN A 135 5.63 -0.41 -9.19
N TYR A 136 6.90 0.01 -9.23
CA TYR A 136 8.02 -0.83 -9.67
C TYR A 136 8.16 -2.11 -8.84
N ARG A 137 7.85 -2.06 -7.54
CA ARG A 137 7.85 -3.25 -6.67
C ARG A 137 6.83 -4.30 -7.11
N PHE A 138 5.70 -3.89 -7.68
CA PHE A 138 4.68 -4.81 -8.22
C PHE A 138 5.09 -5.34 -9.59
N MET A 139 5.69 -4.49 -10.44
CA MET A 139 6.27 -4.93 -11.72
C MET A 139 7.38 -5.98 -11.50
N ALA A 140 8.22 -5.80 -10.49
CA ALA A 140 9.26 -6.77 -10.11
C ALA A 140 8.67 -8.10 -9.61
N ALA A 141 7.53 -8.05 -8.90
CA ALA A 141 6.82 -9.25 -8.49
C ALA A 141 6.26 -10.03 -9.68
N GLU A 142 5.87 -9.37 -10.76
CA GLU A 142 5.39 -10.02 -11.98
C GLU A 142 6.51 -10.71 -12.76
N PHE A 143 7.74 -10.19 -12.73
CA PHE A 143 8.92 -10.89 -13.25
C PHE A 143 9.31 -12.13 -12.42
N SER A 144 8.61 -12.41 -11.31
CA SER A 144 9.02 -13.40 -10.31
C SER A 144 8.02 -14.55 -10.16
N PRO A 145 8.49 -15.80 -10.01
CA PRO A 145 7.63 -16.92 -9.64
C PRO A 145 7.01 -16.70 -8.24
N PRO A 146 5.85 -17.34 -7.92
CA PRO A 146 5.08 -17.05 -6.71
C PRO A 146 5.89 -17.07 -5.40
N HIS A 147 6.79 -18.03 -5.23
CA HIS A 147 7.64 -18.17 -4.04
C HIS A 147 8.70 -17.06 -3.91
N PHE A 148 9.07 -16.39 -5.01
CA PHE A 148 10.09 -15.32 -5.02
C PHE A 148 9.48 -13.90 -5.01
N ARG A 149 8.17 -13.75 -5.26
CA ARG A 149 7.49 -12.44 -5.28
C ARG A 149 7.75 -11.57 -4.04
N PRO A 150 7.67 -12.10 -2.80
CA PRO A 150 7.96 -11.28 -1.63
C PRO A 150 9.40 -10.74 -1.62
N ARG A 151 10.37 -11.57 -2.02
CA ARG A 151 11.78 -11.14 -2.12
C ARG A 151 11.99 -10.08 -3.19
N ALA A 152 11.36 -10.21 -4.35
CA ALA A 152 11.46 -9.22 -5.43
C ALA A 152 10.91 -7.85 -5.01
N ILE A 153 9.76 -7.83 -4.32
CA ILE A 153 9.19 -6.61 -3.75
C ILE A 153 10.17 -5.97 -2.76
N SER A 154 10.72 -6.78 -1.83
CA SER A 154 11.67 -6.31 -0.83
C SER A 154 12.96 -5.75 -1.46
N ILE A 155 13.51 -6.38 -2.50
CA ILE A 155 14.71 -5.91 -3.20
C ILE A 155 14.49 -4.49 -3.75
N VAL A 156 13.38 -4.27 -4.48
CA VAL A 156 13.09 -2.95 -5.06
C VAL A 156 12.93 -1.90 -3.97
N VAL A 157 12.19 -2.20 -2.90
CA VAL A 157 12.00 -1.26 -1.79
C VAL A 157 13.32 -0.95 -1.08
N LEU A 158 14.19 -1.96 -0.89
CA LEU A 158 15.50 -1.81 -0.26
C LEU A 158 16.44 -0.89 -1.07
N CYS A 159 16.30 -0.86 -2.40
CA CYS A 159 17.06 0.07 -3.24
C CYS A 159 16.74 1.56 -2.95
N GLY A 160 15.71 1.87 -2.15
CA GLY A 160 15.45 3.22 -1.65
C GLY A 160 16.41 3.66 -0.54
N VAL A 161 17.05 2.74 0.18
CA VAL A 161 18.02 3.04 1.25
C VAL A 161 19.23 3.81 0.72
N PRO A 162 19.95 3.37 -0.33
CA PRO A 162 21.09 4.13 -0.84
C PRO A 162 20.69 5.51 -1.38
N ALA A 163 19.45 5.68 -1.89
CA ALA A 163 18.95 6.97 -2.38
C ALA A 163 18.95 8.06 -1.30
N ALA A 164 18.76 7.66 -0.03
CA ALA A 164 18.78 8.53 1.15
C ALA A 164 20.06 9.35 1.28
N VAL A 165 21.19 8.73 0.90
CA VAL A 165 22.53 9.30 1.03
C VAL A 165 22.99 9.83 -0.32
N VAL A 166 22.84 9.04 -1.39
CA VAL A 166 23.35 9.40 -2.72
C VAL A 166 22.70 10.67 -3.27
N GLY A 167 21.38 10.85 -3.12
CA GLY A 167 20.71 12.04 -3.65
C GLY A 167 21.18 13.33 -2.97
N PRO A 168 20.90 13.52 -1.67
CA PRO A 168 21.25 14.73 -0.94
C PRO A 168 22.75 15.03 -0.91
N GLU A 169 23.61 14.02 -0.76
CA GLU A 169 25.06 14.24 -0.66
C GLU A 169 25.65 14.73 -1.99
N PHE A 170 25.26 14.13 -3.12
CA PHE A 170 25.72 14.61 -4.44
C PHE A 170 25.17 16.00 -4.72
N ALA A 171 23.90 16.26 -4.41
CA ALA A 171 23.32 17.59 -4.58
C ALA A 171 24.01 18.63 -3.68
N ARG A 172 24.35 18.29 -2.44
CA ARG A 172 25.10 19.15 -1.52
C ARG A 172 26.49 19.48 -2.06
N GLN A 173 27.26 18.46 -2.47
CA GLN A 173 28.59 18.66 -3.03
C GLN A 173 28.53 19.53 -4.30
N ALA A 174 27.59 19.25 -5.21
CA ALA A 174 27.40 20.02 -6.42
C ALA A 174 26.96 21.46 -6.12
N LEU A 175 26.05 21.66 -5.16
CA LEU A 175 25.59 22.98 -4.74
C LEU A 175 26.74 23.81 -4.13
N LEU A 176 27.66 23.19 -3.39
CA LEU A 176 28.86 23.85 -2.87
C LEU A 176 29.87 24.19 -3.96
N ALA A 177 29.99 23.35 -4.99
CA ALA A 177 30.92 23.57 -6.11
C ALA A 177 30.40 24.61 -7.13
N LEU A 178 29.09 24.62 -7.40
CA LEU A 178 28.44 25.47 -8.40
C LEU A 178 27.16 26.14 -7.84
N PRO A 179 27.23 27.02 -6.82
CA PRO A 179 26.04 27.70 -6.31
C PRO A 179 25.45 28.66 -7.36
N PRO A 180 24.10 28.76 -7.53
CA PRO A 180 23.04 27.94 -6.96
C PRO A 180 22.58 26.76 -7.86
N ILE A 181 23.24 26.54 -9.00
CA ILE A 181 22.77 25.63 -10.06
C ILE A 181 23.12 24.15 -9.83
N GLY A 182 24.13 23.85 -9.02
CA GLY A 182 24.71 22.50 -8.90
C GLY A 182 23.72 21.42 -8.48
N GLY A 183 22.84 21.71 -7.51
CA GLY A 183 21.82 20.75 -7.08
C GLY A 183 20.81 20.39 -8.18
N PHE A 184 20.47 21.34 -9.05
CA PHE A 184 19.56 21.11 -10.18
C PHE A 184 20.23 20.33 -11.32
N LEU A 185 21.54 20.48 -11.53
CA LEU A 185 22.29 19.65 -12.46
C LEU A 185 22.31 18.17 -12.01
N VAL A 186 22.49 17.94 -10.71
CA VAL A 186 22.37 16.58 -10.13
C VAL A 186 20.96 16.04 -10.33
N LEU A 187 19.93 16.85 -10.09
CA LEU A 187 18.53 16.44 -10.31
C LEU A 187 18.25 16.04 -11.77
N ILE A 188 18.72 16.84 -12.75
CA ILE A 188 18.64 16.50 -14.18
C ILE A 188 19.36 15.18 -14.45
N GLY A 189 20.59 15.02 -13.95
CA GLY A 189 21.38 13.79 -14.12
C GLY A 189 20.68 12.55 -13.58
N VAL A 190 20.07 12.64 -12.39
CA VAL A 190 19.29 11.55 -11.78
C VAL A 190 18.07 11.19 -12.62
N GLN A 191 17.36 12.19 -13.16
CA GLN A 191 16.18 11.96 -14.01
C GLN A 191 16.54 11.37 -15.38
N VAL A 192 17.69 11.78 -15.96
CA VAL A 192 18.24 11.17 -17.17
C VAL A 192 18.66 9.72 -16.89
N ALA A 193 19.33 9.45 -15.77
CA ALA A 193 19.69 8.09 -15.37
C ALA A 193 18.45 7.21 -15.20
N LEU A 194 17.38 7.72 -14.57
CA LEU A 194 16.09 7.05 -14.49
C LEU A 194 15.56 6.67 -15.88
N LEU A 195 15.51 7.62 -16.82
CA LEU A 195 15.06 7.34 -18.19
C LEU A 195 15.89 6.23 -18.85
N LEU A 196 17.22 6.33 -18.80
CA LEU A 196 18.11 5.34 -19.39
C LEU A 196 17.92 3.94 -18.79
N LEU A 197 17.81 3.84 -17.47
CA LEU A 197 17.52 2.57 -16.78
C LEU A 197 16.18 1.98 -17.22
N MET A 198 15.13 2.81 -17.31
CA MET A 198 13.80 2.36 -17.72
C MET A 198 13.75 1.93 -19.19
N LEU A 199 14.62 2.44 -20.05
CA LEU A 199 14.74 1.96 -21.44
C LEU A 199 15.36 0.56 -21.54
N CYS A 200 16.17 0.15 -20.56
CA CYS A 200 16.84 -1.15 -20.50
C CYS A 200 15.96 -2.30 -19.97
N VAL A 201 14.81 -1.99 -19.35
CA VAL A 201 13.88 -3.02 -18.83
C VAL A 201 13.24 -3.78 -20.00
N ASP A 202 13.11 -5.10 -19.85
CA ASP A 202 12.45 -5.98 -20.83
C ASP A 202 10.91 -5.90 -20.70
N TRP A 203 10.36 -4.79 -21.17
CA TRP A 203 8.91 -4.54 -21.19
C TRP A 203 8.13 -5.52 -22.08
N ARG A 204 8.78 -6.12 -23.09
CA ARG A 204 8.14 -7.09 -24.00
C ARG A 204 7.82 -8.37 -23.24
N SER A 205 8.80 -8.88 -22.50
CA SER A 205 8.60 -10.07 -21.68
C SER A 205 7.57 -9.82 -20.57
N LEU A 206 7.54 -8.63 -19.97
CA LEU A 206 6.53 -8.28 -18.98
C LEU A 206 5.10 -8.30 -19.56
N ALA A 207 4.91 -7.69 -20.73
CA ALA A 207 3.62 -7.69 -21.43
C ALA A 207 3.16 -9.11 -21.80
N ALA A 208 4.09 -9.99 -22.20
CA ALA A 208 3.77 -11.39 -22.48
C ALA A 208 3.35 -12.17 -21.23
N ILE A 209 3.98 -11.90 -20.08
CA ILE A 209 3.60 -12.49 -18.77
C ILE A 209 2.19 -12.04 -18.38
N GLU A 210 1.88 -10.76 -18.55
CA GLU A 210 0.55 -10.18 -18.25
C GLU A 210 -0.53 -10.80 -19.12
N ALA A 211 -0.34 -10.84 -20.44
CA ALA A 211 -1.28 -11.46 -21.38
C ALA A 211 -1.53 -12.95 -21.09
N ALA A 212 -0.48 -13.70 -20.71
CA ALA A 212 -0.62 -15.10 -20.32
C ALA A 212 -1.44 -15.25 -19.01
N GLY A 213 -1.25 -14.33 -18.06
CA GLY A 213 -2.02 -14.30 -16.81
C GLY A 213 -3.50 -13.99 -17.04
N ASP A 214 -3.80 -13.00 -17.88
CA ASP A 214 -5.17 -12.61 -18.22
C ASP A 214 -5.91 -13.72 -18.96
N ALA A 215 -5.24 -14.41 -19.90
CA ALA A 215 -5.79 -15.57 -20.61
C ALA A 215 -6.13 -16.72 -19.65
N ALA A 216 -5.23 -17.03 -18.70
CA ALA A 216 -5.46 -18.06 -17.69
C ALA A 216 -6.63 -17.70 -16.75
N ALA A 217 -6.74 -16.44 -16.34
CA ALA A 217 -7.85 -15.96 -15.51
C ALA A 217 -9.20 -16.01 -16.25
N ALA A 218 -9.22 -15.66 -17.54
CA ALA A 218 -10.41 -15.75 -18.38
C ALA A 218 -10.88 -17.20 -18.56
N GLY A 219 -9.94 -18.14 -18.76
CA GLY A 219 -10.22 -19.58 -18.83
C GLY A 219 -10.82 -20.12 -17.53
N ALA A 220 -10.19 -19.86 -16.38
CA ALA A 220 -10.71 -20.28 -15.08
C ALA A 220 -12.09 -19.67 -14.77
N ALA A 221 -12.35 -18.42 -15.16
CA ALA A 221 -13.65 -17.80 -15.01
C ALA A 221 -14.72 -18.44 -15.92
N ALA A 222 -14.33 -18.89 -17.12
CA ALA A 222 -15.21 -19.63 -18.00
C ALA A 222 -15.55 -21.01 -17.42
N GLU A 223 -14.56 -21.74 -16.91
CA GLU A 223 -14.74 -23.04 -16.23
C GLU A 223 -15.61 -22.93 -14.97
N ALA A 224 -15.42 -21.89 -14.16
CA ALA A 224 -16.26 -21.66 -12.98
C ALA A 224 -17.72 -21.36 -13.37
N ARG A 225 -17.94 -20.63 -14.48
CA ARG A 225 -19.30 -20.36 -15.00
C ARG A 225 -19.95 -21.63 -15.55
N THR A 226 -19.22 -22.49 -16.25
CA THR A 226 -19.74 -23.77 -16.76
C THR A 226 -20.01 -24.76 -15.63
N ALA A 227 -19.17 -24.83 -14.59
CA ALA A 227 -19.40 -25.63 -13.39
C ALA A 227 -20.63 -25.16 -12.60
N ALA A 228 -20.82 -23.84 -12.45
CA ALA A 228 -22.00 -23.26 -11.80
C ALA A 228 -23.29 -23.49 -12.62
N ALA A 229 -23.20 -23.52 -13.95
CA ALA A 229 -24.32 -23.87 -14.82
C ALA A 229 -24.65 -25.38 -14.79
N GLY A 230 -23.65 -26.25 -14.65
CA GLY A 230 -23.81 -27.69 -14.54
C GLY A 230 -24.37 -28.19 -13.19
N GLY A 231 -24.31 -27.36 -12.14
CA GLY A 231 -24.86 -27.65 -10.80
C GLY A 231 -26.38 -27.52 -10.68
N LYS A 232 -27.06 -26.94 -11.69
CA LYS A 232 -28.53 -26.98 -11.83
C LYS A 232 -28.91 -28.09 -12.82
N ARG A 233 -28.83 -29.35 -12.42
CA ARG A 233 -29.64 -30.39 -13.08
C ARG A 233 -31.06 -30.31 -12.51
N PRO A 234 -32.10 -30.06 -13.33
CA PRO A 234 -33.44 -30.47 -12.96
C PRO A 234 -33.41 -32.00 -12.85
N GLY A 235 -34.05 -32.54 -11.81
CA GLY A 235 -34.07 -33.97 -11.53
C GLY A 235 -34.41 -34.80 -12.77
N GLY A 236 -33.66 -35.88 -12.96
CA GLY A 236 -34.01 -36.93 -13.90
C GLY A 236 -35.34 -37.55 -13.49
N GLY A 237 -36.25 -37.66 -14.44
CA GLY A 237 -37.54 -38.31 -14.27
C GLY A 237 -38.46 -38.00 -15.44
N ALA A 238 -38.33 -38.80 -16.51
CA ALA A 238 -39.34 -39.17 -17.51
C ALA A 238 -38.80 -39.14 -18.95
N GLU A 239 -38.05 -40.19 -19.30
CA GLU A 239 -38.28 -40.86 -20.58
C GLU A 239 -39.69 -41.46 -20.54
N ALA A 240 -40.67 -40.83 -21.19
CA ALA A 240 -41.87 -41.46 -21.75
C ALA A 240 -42.81 -40.39 -22.34
N ALA A 241 -42.58 -40.00 -23.60
CA ALA A 241 -43.64 -39.62 -24.54
C ALA A 241 -43.01 -39.31 -25.91
N ALA A 242 -42.71 -40.37 -26.65
CA ALA A 242 -42.68 -40.28 -28.10
C ALA A 242 -44.11 -40.02 -28.60
N ALA A 243 -44.30 -39.04 -29.49
CA ALA A 243 -45.07 -39.18 -30.73
C ALA A 243 -45.37 -37.82 -31.36
N ALA A 244 -44.95 -37.69 -32.62
CA ALA A 244 -45.70 -37.13 -33.74
C ALA A 244 -46.46 -35.79 -33.57
N ALA A 245 -45.90 -34.75 -34.16
CA ALA A 245 -46.54 -33.75 -35.04
C ALA A 245 -45.58 -32.54 -35.09
N GLY A 246 -45.07 -32.08 -36.22
CA GLY A 246 -45.84 -31.71 -37.41
C GLY A 246 -45.67 -30.20 -37.59
N ALA A 247 -44.91 -29.85 -38.62
CA ALA A 247 -44.82 -28.58 -39.36
C ALA A 247 -45.49 -27.27 -38.84
N ALA A 248 -44.80 -26.18 -39.20
CA ALA A 248 -45.32 -24.87 -39.63
C ALA A 248 -45.24 -23.69 -38.65
N SER A 249 -44.46 -22.68 -39.09
CA SER A 249 -44.87 -21.29 -39.31
C SER A 249 -45.60 -20.52 -38.20
N GLY A 250 -45.06 -19.34 -37.88
CA GLY A 250 -45.89 -18.12 -37.82
C GLY A 250 -45.81 -17.28 -36.55
N SER A 251 -45.15 -16.13 -36.71
CA SER A 251 -45.58 -14.77 -36.30
C SER A 251 -46.01 -14.42 -34.85
N LYS A 252 -45.32 -13.37 -34.37
CA LYS A 252 -45.84 -12.10 -33.82
C LYS A 252 -46.47 -12.02 -32.41
N SER A 253 -46.05 -10.92 -31.75
CA SER A 253 -46.76 -10.05 -30.79
C SER A 253 -46.96 -10.62 -29.37
N SER A 254 -47.17 -9.89 -28.27
CA SER A 254 -46.94 -8.53 -27.75
C SER A 254 -47.87 -8.39 -26.53
N GLY A 255 -47.46 -7.70 -25.46
CA GLY A 255 -48.36 -7.24 -24.37
C GLY A 255 -48.41 -8.18 -23.15
N SER A 256 -48.06 -7.77 -21.92
CA SER A 256 -48.63 -6.73 -21.03
C SER A 256 -49.72 -7.29 -20.10
N GLY A 257 -49.56 -7.07 -18.78
CA GLY A 257 -50.58 -7.24 -17.73
C GLY A 257 -50.10 -8.19 -16.61
N ALA A 258 -49.53 -7.71 -15.50
CA ALA A 258 -50.16 -7.08 -14.33
C ALA A 258 -50.82 -8.08 -13.35
N ALA A 259 -50.20 -8.15 -12.15
CA ALA A 259 -50.72 -8.38 -10.80
C ALA A 259 -51.89 -9.35 -10.54
N SER A 260 -51.73 -10.25 -9.55
CA SER A 260 -52.57 -10.36 -8.34
C SER A 260 -52.16 -11.53 -7.45
N ALA A 261 -51.95 -11.27 -6.15
CA ALA A 261 -52.10 -12.21 -5.03
C ALA A 261 -53.54 -12.01 -4.46
N PRO A 262 -54.14 -12.87 -3.58
CA PRO A 262 -53.55 -13.45 -2.36
C PRO A 262 -53.96 -14.91 -1.95
N ASP A 263 -53.23 -15.45 -0.95
CA ASP A 263 -53.46 -16.45 0.14
C ASP A 263 -54.85 -17.12 0.36
N PRO A 264 -55.06 -18.18 1.23
CA PRO A 264 -54.21 -18.75 2.32
C PRO A 264 -54.21 -20.30 2.60
N LYS A 265 -53.23 -20.75 3.43
CA LYS A 265 -53.23 -21.78 4.53
C LYS A 265 -53.57 -23.28 4.32
N SER A 266 -52.59 -24.13 4.68
CA SER A 266 -52.59 -25.31 5.61
C SER A 266 -51.54 -26.33 5.11
N GLY A 267 -50.73 -27.07 5.87
CA GLY A 267 -50.50 -27.30 7.29
C GLY A 267 -49.73 -28.64 7.41
N GLY A 268 -48.65 -28.71 8.21
CA GLY A 268 -47.90 -29.93 8.57
C GLY A 268 -46.78 -30.32 7.57
N GLY A 269 -45.53 -30.59 7.92
CA GLY A 269 -44.96 -31.06 9.18
C GLY A 269 -44.17 -32.35 8.88
N GLY A 270 -42.85 -32.27 8.70
CA GLY A 270 -41.99 -33.43 8.43
C GLY A 270 -40.52 -33.02 8.26
N GLY A 271 -39.70 -33.36 9.26
CA GLY A 271 -38.38 -32.79 9.51
C GLY A 271 -37.33 -33.03 8.42
N ALA A 272 -36.66 -31.95 8.05
CA ALA A 272 -35.42 -31.98 7.29
C ALA A 272 -34.26 -32.41 8.20
N PHE A 273 -33.55 -33.47 7.80
CA PHE A 273 -32.21 -33.75 8.30
C PHE A 273 -31.32 -32.57 7.92
N SER A 274 -30.98 -31.73 8.90
CA SER A 274 -30.04 -30.62 8.75
C SER A 274 -28.65 -31.20 8.50
N ALA A 275 -28.25 -31.24 7.23
CA ALA A 275 -26.86 -31.45 6.86
C ALA A 275 -26.04 -30.32 7.50
N ALA A 276 -25.03 -30.69 8.29
CA ALA A 276 -24.07 -29.75 8.85
C ALA A 276 -23.54 -28.82 7.73
N PRO A 277 -23.47 -27.50 7.94
CA PRO A 277 -23.00 -26.58 6.93
C PRO A 277 -21.56 -26.93 6.58
N ASP A 278 -21.34 -27.26 5.31
CA ASP A 278 -20.04 -27.51 4.72
C ASP A 278 -19.11 -26.32 4.99
N PRO A 279 -17.99 -26.51 5.74
CA PRO A 279 -17.09 -25.42 6.13
C PRO A 279 -16.41 -24.73 4.94
N GLU A 280 -16.44 -25.32 3.74
CA GLU A 280 -15.97 -24.65 2.51
C GLU A 280 -17.03 -23.72 1.90
N LYS A 281 -18.32 -24.06 1.95
CA LYS A 281 -19.40 -23.21 1.38
C LYS A 281 -19.55 -21.89 2.12
N GLY A 282 -19.36 -21.88 3.44
CA GLY A 282 -19.41 -20.66 4.25
C GLY A 282 -18.31 -19.64 3.96
N ARG A 283 -17.19 -20.05 3.33
CA ARG A 283 -16.12 -19.12 2.92
C ARG A 283 -16.43 -18.39 1.61
N LEU A 284 -17.32 -18.95 0.79
CA LEU A 284 -17.73 -18.39 -0.51
C LEU A 284 -18.98 -17.50 -0.42
N GLU A 285 -19.71 -17.57 0.70
CA GLU A 285 -20.99 -16.86 0.94
C GLU A 285 -20.91 -15.72 1.97
N ALA A 286 -19.72 -15.32 2.43
CA ALA A 286 -19.61 -14.07 3.18
C ALA A 286 -20.05 -12.91 2.26
N PRO A 287 -21.09 -12.11 2.62
CA PRO A 287 -21.54 -11.02 1.77
C PRO A 287 -20.38 -10.06 1.57
N LEU A 288 -19.94 -9.91 0.32
CA LEU A 288 -18.89 -8.97 -0.07
C LEU A 288 -19.25 -7.61 0.54
N LEU A 289 -18.37 -7.06 1.38
CA LEU A 289 -18.63 -5.73 1.92
C LEU A 289 -18.72 -4.77 0.72
N SER A 290 -19.77 -3.95 0.72
CA SER A 290 -19.83 -2.81 -0.21
C SER A 290 -18.56 -1.98 -0.04
N TYR A 291 -18.02 -1.42 -1.13
CA TYR A 291 -16.79 -0.62 -1.09
C TYR A 291 -16.84 0.48 -0.02
N ARG A 292 -18.01 1.10 0.16
CA ARG A 292 -18.26 2.08 1.24
C ARG A 292 -18.21 1.44 2.63
N ALA A 293 -18.81 0.27 2.80
CA ALA A 293 -18.83 -0.44 4.07
C ALA A 293 -17.42 -0.92 4.48
N LEU A 294 -16.56 -1.25 3.51
CA LEU A 294 -15.16 -1.60 3.76
C LEU A 294 -14.34 -0.41 4.25
N LEU A 295 -14.47 0.76 3.59
CA LEU A 295 -13.75 1.98 4.00
C LEU A 295 -14.22 2.53 5.35
N LEU A 296 -15.48 2.29 5.71
CA LEU A 296 -16.06 2.66 6.99
C LEU A 296 -15.85 1.60 8.08
N HIS A 297 -15.23 0.47 7.74
CA HIS A 297 -15.01 -0.60 8.68
C HIS A 297 -13.98 -0.18 9.74
N GLN A 298 -14.28 -0.40 11.02
CA GLN A 298 -13.43 0.02 12.13
C GLN A 298 -12.03 -0.61 12.08
N ALA A 299 -11.90 -1.82 11.52
CA ALA A 299 -10.58 -2.46 11.31
C ALA A 299 -9.74 -1.80 10.21
N PHE A 300 -10.33 -0.93 9.39
CA PHE A 300 -9.64 -0.16 8.34
C PHE A 300 -9.36 1.28 8.78
N ILE A 301 -10.33 1.96 9.39
CA ILE A 301 -10.24 3.39 9.74
C ILE A 301 -9.04 3.68 10.64
N ALA A 302 -8.90 2.98 11.77
CA ALA A 302 -7.82 3.29 12.72
C ALA A 302 -6.42 3.08 12.11
N PRO A 303 -6.12 1.93 11.47
CA PRO A 303 -4.87 1.79 10.71
C PRO A 303 -4.67 2.83 9.60
N ALA A 304 -5.72 3.19 8.86
CA ALA A 304 -5.62 4.20 7.80
C ALA A 304 -5.28 5.59 8.38
N LEU A 305 -5.87 5.97 9.51
CA LEU A 305 -5.54 7.20 10.23
C LEU A 305 -4.09 7.17 10.75
N ILE A 306 -3.63 6.04 11.29
CA ILE A 306 -2.23 5.89 11.74
C ILE A 306 -1.26 6.03 10.57
N CYS A 307 -1.53 5.36 9.44
CA CYS A 307 -0.72 5.49 8.23
C CYS A 307 -0.66 6.93 7.73
N ALA A 308 -1.80 7.58 7.57
CA ALA A 308 -1.87 8.96 7.06
C ALA A 308 -1.24 9.95 8.04
N GLY A 309 -1.63 9.91 9.31
CA GLY A 309 -1.18 10.86 10.32
C GLY A 309 0.32 10.76 10.59
N SER A 310 0.87 9.55 10.72
CA SER A 310 2.31 9.37 10.93
C SER A 310 3.11 9.86 9.73
N PHE A 311 2.68 9.54 8.50
CA PHE A 311 3.36 9.97 7.27
C PHE A 311 3.33 11.49 7.12
N SER A 312 2.15 12.10 7.28
CA SER A 312 1.99 13.55 7.19
C SER A 312 2.83 14.29 8.23
N GLY A 313 2.82 13.85 9.49
CA GLY A 313 3.56 14.50 10.57
C GLY A 313 5.06 14.38 10.43
N MET A 314 5.55 13.18 10.11
CA MET A 314 6.96 12.98 9.78
C MET A 314 7.38 13.86 8.60
N SER A 315 6.60 13.87 7.51
CA SER A 315 6.99 14.60 6.30
C SER A 315 6.99 16.10 6.50
N ALA A 316 6.03 16.64 7.24
CA ALA A 316 6.00 18.05 7.61
C ALA A 316 7.26 18.44 8.41
N LEU A 317 7.57 17.69 9.48
CA LEU A 317 8.74 17.92 10.32
C LEU A 317 10.04 17.79 9.53
N MET A 318 10.20 16.72 8.74
CA MET A 318 11.38 16.48 7.91
C MET A 318 11.62 17.65 6.93
N ASN A 319 10.59 18.06 6.19
CA ASN A 319 10.74 19.09 5.15
C ASN A 319 11.04 20.47 5.72
N ILE A 320 10.51 20.81 6.92
CA ILE A 320 10.78 22.12 7.54
C ILE A 320 12.10 22.18 8.31
N THR A 321 12.65 21.03 8.73
CA THR A 321 13.82 20.98 9.62
C THR A 321 15.09 21.51 8.97
N GLY A 322 15.36 21.14 7.72
CA GLY A 322 16.53 21.66 6.99
C GLY A 322 16.50 23.19 6.86
N PRO A 323 15.40 23.77 6.36
CA PRO A 323 15.21 25.22 6.34
C PRO A 323 15.30 25.89 7.72
N GLU A 324 14.74 25.28 8.77
CA GLU A 324 14.85 25.81 10.13
C GLU A 324 16.29 25.83 10.66
N ILE A 325 17.08 24.80 10.37
CA ILE A 325 18.51 24.76 10.71
C ILE A 325 19.23 25.94 10.05
N ILE A 326 18.98 26.17 8.75
CA ILE A 326 19.60 27.27 8.00
C ILE A 326 19.12 28.63 8.52
N ARG A 327 17.82 28.76 8.83
CA ARG A 327 17.25 30.01 9.38
C ARG A 327 17.82 30.36 10.76
N SER A 328 17.97 29.37 11.64
CA SER A 328 18.43 29.57 13.02
C SER A 328 19.94 29.69 13.17
N ARG A 329 20.72 29.15 12.22
CA ARG A 329 22.20 29.07 12.30
C ARG A 329 22.94 29.72 11.13
N GLY A 330 22.23 30.18 10.11
CA GLY A 330 22.80 30.77 8.91
C GLY A 330 23.17 29.74 7.83
N ALA A 331 23.55 30.25 6.65
CA ALA A 331 23.84 29.45 5.45
C ALA A 331 25.00 28.46 5.61
N SER A 332 25.95 28.72 6.52
CA SER A 332 27.05 27.80 6.82
C SER A 332 26.58 26.46 7.40
N ALA A 333 25.34 26.39 7.91
CA ALA A 333 24.73 25.17 8.43
C ALA A 333 24.13 24.25 7.34
N LEU A 334 24.27 24.57 6.05
CA LEU A 334 23.80 23.75 4.93
C LEU A 334 24.23 22.27 5.08
N SER A 335 25.52 22.03 5.36
CA SER A 335 26.02 20.65 5.47
C SER A 335 25.39 19.91 6.66
N MET A 336 25.15 20.60 7.77
CA MET A 336 24.44 20.02 8.90
C MET A 336 23.00 19.67 8.54
N SER A 337 22.27 20.55 7.83
CA SER A 337 20.89 20.26 7.43
C SER A 337 20.81 19.00 6.57
N VAL A 338 21.74 18.81 5.64
CA VAL A 338 21.77 17.62 4.78
C VAL A 338 22.03 16.35 5.61
N TRP A 339 23.04 16.36 6.48
CA TRP A 339 23.35 15.20 7.33
C TRP A 339 22.22 14.84 8.31
N VAL A 340 21.49 15.84 8.84
CA VAL A 340 20.31 15.58 9.68
C VAL A 340 19.22 14.86 8.89
N ILE A 341 18.97 15.28 7.64
CA ILE A 341 17.98 14.65 6.77
C ILE A 341 18.43 13.25 6.34
N GLU A 342 19.71 13.05 6.01
CA GLU A 342 20.27 11.72 5.70
C GLU A 342 20.11 10.74 6.87
N ALA A 343 20.50 11.16 8.08
CA ALA A 343 20.36 10.35 9.29
C ALA A 343 18.90 9.96 9.56
N HIS A 344 17.97 10.89 9.34
CA HIS A 344 16.54 10.64 9.41
C HIS A 344 16.08 9.58 8.41
N ILE A 345 16.46 9.72 7.13
CA ILE A 345 16.05 8.77 6.08
C ILE A 345 16.65 7.38 6.34
N VAL A 346 17.87 7.29 6.88
CA VAL A 346 18.43 6.01 7.35
C VAL A 346 17.55 5.41 8.45
N GLY A 347 17.18 6.20 9.47
CA GLY A 347 16.24 5.76 10.51
C GLY A 347 14.87 5.36 9.96
N MET A 348 14.45 5.95 8.85
CA MET A 348 13.19 5.69 8.17
C MET A 348 13.14 4.33 7.46
N TYR A 349 14.23 3.87 6.85
CA TYR A 349 14.22 2.63 6.04
C TYR A 349 15.02 1.47 6.61
N LEU A 350 16.09 1.73 7.37
CA LEU A 350 16.95 0.69 7.94
C LEU A 350 16.17 -0.33 8.79
N PRO A 351 15.18 0.06 9.63
CA PRO A 351 14.43 -0.91 10.42
C PRO A 351 13.57 -1.86 9.57
N GLY A 352 13.33 -1.54 8.29
CA GLY A 352 12.60 -2.39 7.35
C GLY A 352 13.20 -3.79 7.20
N LEU A 353 14.48 -3.97 7.50
CA LEU A 353 15.17 -5.27 7.45
C LEU A 353 14.66 -6.27 8.50
N PHE A 354 14.16 -5.80 9.65
CA PHE A 354 13.72 -6.66 10.77
C PHE A 354 12.28 -6.38 11.23
N SER A 355 11.59 -5.42 10.62
CA SER A 355 10.24 -5.02 11.05
C SER A 355 9.18 -6.09 10.83
N ALA A 356 9.36 -6.95 9.82
CA ALA A 356 8.47 -8.09 9.62
C ALA A 356 8.52 -9.06 10.81
N ASP A 357 9.72 -9.32 11.34
CA ASP A 357 9.91 -10.20 12.50
C ASP A 357 9.36 -9.57 13.77
N LEU A 358 9.55 -8.26 13.96
CA LEU A 358 8.93 -7.51 15.06
C LEU A 358 7.40 -7.63 15.03
N ILE A 359 6.78 -7.42 13.86
CA ILE A 359 5.32 -7.54 13.70
C ILE A 359 4.84 -8.96 13.97
N ARG A 360 5.62 -9.98 13.60
CA ARG A 360 5.29 -11.38 13.94
C ARG A 360 5.37 -11.63 15.45
N TRP A 361 6.30 -10.96 16.15
CA TRP A 361 6.52 -11.14 17.57
C TRP A 361 5.49 -10.42 18.44
N ILE A 362 5.29 -9.11 18.25
CA ILE A 362 4.39 -8.29 19.10
C ILE A 362 3.05 -7.94 18.42
N GLY A 363 2.92 -8.19 17.13
CA GLY A 363 1.71 -7.88 16.37
C GLY A 363 1.68 -6.46 15.80
N ALA A 364 0.90 -6.30 14.72
CA ALA A 364 0.70 -5.02 14.04
C ALA A 364 0.21 -3.89 14.96
N PRO A 365 -0.80 -4.07 15.85
CA PRO A 365 -1.29 -2.98 16.68
C PRO A 365 -0.26 -2.44 17.69
N LEU A 366 0.49 -3.31 18.37
CA LEU A 366 1.52 -2.88 19.32
C LEU A 366 2.72 -2.23 18.62
N THR A 367 3.07 -2.72 17.42
CA THR A 367 4.09 -2.07 16.58
C THR A 367 3.67 -0.64 16.23
N SER A 368 2.38 -0.41 15.91
CA SER A 368 1.86 0.94 15.65
C SER A 368 1.92 1.86 16.88
N VAL A 369 1.56 1.35 18.06
CA VAL A 369 1.65 2.11 19.33
C VAL A 369 3.10 2.50 19.62
N PHE A 370 4.03 1.55 19.48
CA PHE A 370 5.46 1.79 19.67
C PHE A 370 5.97 2.90 18.74
N GLY A 371 5.60 2.85 17.46
CA GLY A 371 5.96 3.91 16.51
C GLY A 371 5.37 5.28 16.88
N CYS A 372 4.10 5.34 17.27
CA CYS A 372 3.48 6.60 17.71
C CYS A 372 4.13 7.17 18.98
N ALA A 373 4.55 6.32 19.92
CA ALA A 373 5.30 6.74 21.10
C ALA A 373 6.67 7.33 20.73
N LEU A 374 7.36 6.73 19.76
CA LEU A 374 8.61 7.28 19.23
C LEU A 374 8.40 8.62 18.52
N LEU A 375 7.31 8.81 17.77
CA LEU A 375 6.98 10.12 17.17
C LEU A 375 6.81 11.20 18.25
N LEU A 376 6.13 10.88 19.36
CA LEU A 376 6.04 11.76 20.53
C LEU A 376 7.41 12.04 21.14
N ALA A 377 8.24 11.03 21.34
CA ALA A 377 9.59 11.20 21.88
C ALA A 377 10.47 12.07 20.96
N GLY A 378 10.39 11.86 19.65
CA GLY A 378 11.10 12.67 18.65
C GLY A 378 10.69 14.13 18.68
N ASN A 379 9.38 14.40 18.79
CA ASN A 379 8.87 15.75 18.98
C ASN A 379 9.32 16.36 20.31
N ALA A 380 9.39 15.56 21.38
CA ALA A 380 9.80 16.03 22.70
C ALA A 380 11.25 16.51 22.71
N ILE A 381 12.13 15.84 21.96
CA ILE A 381 13.54 16.22 21.82
C ILE A 381 13.68 17.65 21.28
N TYR A 382 12.80 18.08 20.37
CA TYR A 382 12.85 19.43 19.78
C TYR A 382 12.61 20.57 20.79
N TYR A 383 12.03 20.31 21.97
CA TYR A 383 11.97 21.29 23.05
C TYR A 383 13.35 21.61 23.66
N GLY A 384 14.37 20.77 23.39
CA GLY A 384 15.76 21.05 23.75
C GLY A 384 16.39 22.22 23.01
N GLY A 385 15.67 22.87 22.09
CA GLY A 385 16.10 24.08 21.39
C GLY A 385 16.81 23.81 20.06
N ILE A 386 17.72 24.71 19.67
CA ILE A 386 18.35 24.75 18.33
C ILE A 386 19.76 24.15 18.29
N ALA A 387 20.11 23.28 19.24
CA ALA A 387 21.40 22.59 19.27
C ALA A 387 21.49 21.55 18.13
N PRO A 388 22.67 21.30 17.53
CA PRO A 388 22.78 20.33 16.42
C PRO A 388 22.36 18.92 16.86
N ALA A 389 22.76 18.52 18.08
CA ALA A 389 22.38 17.23 18.66
C ALA A 389 20.85 17.06 18.80
N VAL A 390 20.12 18.14 19.07
CA VAL A 390 18.65 18.12 19.15
C VAL A 390 18.04 17.87 17.77
N PHE A 391 18.54 18.54 16.74
CA PHE A 391 18.09 18.31 15.36
C PHE A 391 18.37 16.88 14.90
N PHE A 392 19.58 16.37 15.12
CA PHE A 392 19.94 14.99 14.77
C PHE A 392 19.10 13.96 15.52
N ALA A 393 19.08 14.02 16.85
CA ALA A 393 18.37 13.04 17.67
C ALA A 393 16.86 13.08 17.43
N GLY A 394 16.27 14.28 17.37
CA GLY A 394 14.85 14.46 17.09
C GLY A 394 14.46 13.86 15.75
N MET A 395 15.22 14.13 14.69
CA MET A 395 14.85 13.71 13.33
C MET A 395 15.05 12.20 13.14
N VAL A 396 16.10 11.62 13.72
CA VAL A 396 16.29 10.15 13.74
C VAL A 396 15.14 9.45 14.47
N VAL A 397 14.76 9.93 15.66
CA VAL A 397 13.68 9.32 16.46
C VAL A 397 12.33 9.48 15.76
N VAL A 398 12.06 10.64 15.14
CA VAL A 398 10.86 10.83 14.29
C VAL A 398 10.85 9.84 13.11
N GLY A 399 11.99 9.61 12.46
CA GLY A 399 12.11 8.63 11.36
C GLY A 399 11.81 7.20 11.80
N LEU A 400 12.38 6.78 12.93
CA LEU A 400 12.08 5.48 13.55
C LEU A 400 10.60 5.35 13.93
N GLY A 401 10.03 6.41 14.53
CA GLY A 401 8.64 6.42 14.95
C GLY A 401 7.67 6.31 13.78
N TRP A 402 7.92 7.05 12.70
CA TRP A 402 7.17 6.91 11.46
C TRP A 402 7.21 5.48 10.94
N HIS A 403 8.40 4.88 10.89
CA HIS A 403 8.58 3.57 10.29
C HIS A 403 7.73 2.51 11.01
N PHE A 404 7.84 2.41 12.33
CA PHE A 404 7.06 1.42 13.08
C PHE A 404 5.56 1.72 13.10
N ALA A 405 5.17 3.01 13.17
CA ALA A 405 3.77 3.41 13.11
C ALA A 405 3.14 2.97 11.79
N TYR A 406 3.80 3.34 10.68
CA TYR A 406 3.34 3.10 9.32
C TYR A 406 3.38 1.62 8.93
N VAL A 407 4.47 0.90 9.19
CA VAL A 407 4.58 -0.54 8.84
C VAL A 407 3.62 -1.38 9.68
N GLY A 408 3.47 -1.08 10.98
CA GLY A 408 2.47 -1.75 11.83
C GLY A 408 1.05 -1.54 11.32
N ALA A 409 0.70 -0.31 10.97
CA ALA A 409 -0.65 0.03 10.53
C ALA A 409 -0.94 -0.52 9.12
N SER A 410 0.00 -0.39 8.19
CA SER A 410 -0.16 -0.93 6.82
C SER A 410 -0.30 -2.45 6.82
N ALA A 411 0.40 -3.18 7.69
CA ALA A 411 0.22 -4.62 7.85
C ALA A 411 -1.22 -4.99 8.29
N ALA A 412 -1.85 -4.17 9.14
CA ALA A 412 -3.24 -4.37 9.54
C ALA A 412 -4.23 -4.10 8.38
N ILE A 413 -3.98 -3.06 7.57
CA ILE A 413 -4.78 -2.77 6.37
C ILE A 413 -4.68 -3.95 5.38
N VAL A 414 -3.48 -4.51 5.19
CA VAL A 414 -3.26 -5.70 4.34
C VAL A 414 -4.12 -6.88 4.77
N ALA A 415 -4.22 -7.13 6.06
CA ALA A 415 -5.02 -8.23 6.60
C ALA A 415 -6.52 -8.07 6.31
N VAL A 416 -7.03 -6.83 6.22
CA VAL A 416 -8.44 -6.55 5.91
C VAL A 416 -8.79 -6.98 4.48
N TYR A 417 -8.00 -6.56 3.48
CA TYR A 417 -8.30 -6.88 2.08
C TYR A 417 -7.73 -8.22 1.59
N ALA A 418 -6.92 -8.92 2.40
CA ALA A 418 -6.53 -10.30 2.11
C ALA A 418 -7.76 -11.23 1.95
N ARG A 419 -8.89 -10.85 2.55
CA ARG A 419 -10.19 -11.53 2.43
C ARG A 419 -10.97 -11.17 1.16
N GLU A 420 -10.58 -10.11 0.44
CA GLU A 420 -11.27 -9.62 -0.77
C GLU A 420 -10.30 -9.31 -1.94
N PRO A 421 -9.68 -10.33 -2.58
CA PRO A 421 -8.65 -10.12 -3.60
C PRO A 421 -9.09 -9.27 -4.79
N ARG A 422 -10.37 -9.33 -5.16
CA ARG A 422 -10.95 -8.57 -6.30
C ARG A 422 -10.96 -7.06 -6.08
N ARG A 423 -10.98 -6.58 -4.83
CA ARG A 423 -11.02 -5.14 -4.50
C ARG A 423 -9.68 -4.59 -4.01
N LYS A 424 -8.68 -5.47 -3.81
CA LYS A 424 -7.35 -5.12 -3.29
C LYS A 424 -6.72 -3.92 -4.01
N LEU A 425 -6.68 -3.95 -5.35
CA LEU A 425 -6.05 -2.88 -6.13
C LEU A 425 -6.74 -1.52 -5.95
N MET A 426 -8.07 -1.50 -5.88
CA MET A 426 -8.84 -0.26 -5.70
C MET A 426 -8.64 0.33 -4.30
N VAL A 427 -8.75 -0.51 -3.26
CA VAL A 427 -8.64 -0.07 -1.86
C VAL A 427 -7.22 0.38 -1.55
N GLN A 428 -6.23 -0.35 -2.05
CA GLN A 428 -4.83 0.02 -1.89
C GLN A 428 -4.51 1.32 -2.64
N GLY A 429 -4.97 1.46 -3.89
CA GLY A 429 -4.80 2.70 -4.65
C GLY A 429 -5.46 3.91 -3.96
N ALA A 430 -6.66 3.73 -3.41
CA ALA A 430 -7.35 4.79 -2.65
C ALA A 430 -6.57 5.16 -1.37
N THR A 431 -6.11 4.16 -0.61
CA THR A 431 -5.32 4.37 0.61
C THR A 431 -4.02 5.12 0.32
N ASP A 432 -3.24 4.65 -0.66
CA ASP A 432 -1.98 5.25 -1.04
C ASP A 432 -2.19 6.69 -1.54
N THR A 433 -3.21 6.92 -2.37
CA THR A 433 -3.57 8.27 -2.85
C THR A 433 -3.91 9.20 -1.69
N THR A 434 -4.74 8.76 -0.74
CA THR A 434 -5.11 9.57 0.43
C THR A 434 -3.91 9.90 1.31
N VAL A 435 -3.05 8.93 1.60
CA VAL A 435 -1.83 9.14 2.39
C VAL A 435 -0.91 10.15 1.70
N ILE A 436 -0.65 9.99 0.40
CA ILE A 436 0.22 10.90 -0.36
C ILE A 436 -0.40 12.31 -0.43
N ALA A 437 -1.72 12.42 -0.65
CA ALA A 437 -2.39 13.72 -0.72
C ALA A 437 -2.32 14.48 0.62
N LEU A 438 -2.62 13.82 1.74
CA LEU A 438 -2.52 14.42 3.07
C LEU A 438 -1.07 14.79 3.41
N THR A 439 -0.11 13.99 2.95
CA THR A 439 1.32 14.29 3.08
C THR A 439 1.69 15.56 2.32
N GLY A 440 1.25 15.72 1.07
CA GLY A 440 1.50 16.94 0.30
C GLY A 440 0.92 18.20 0.97
N LEU A 441 -0.30 18.11 1.52
CA LEU A 441 -0.91 19.21 2.27
C LEU A 441 -0.12 19.55 3.55
N ALA A 442 0.35 18.55 4.28
CA ALA A 442 1.16 18.73 5.49
C ALA A 442 2.51 19.38 5.15
N ILE A 443 3.19 18.91 4.09
CA ILE A 443 4.44 19.50 3.61
C ILE A 443 4.23 20.97 3.23
N GLY A 444 3.18 21.30 2.46
CA GLY A 444 2.96 22.66 1.96
C GLY A 444 2.50 23.67 3.02
N SER A 445 1.75 23.21 4.03
CA SER A 445 1.30 24.07 5.13
C SER A 445 2.38 24.28 6.22
N ALA A 446 3.33 23.37 6.34
CA ALA A 446 4.32 23.39 7.43
C ALA A 446 5.13 24.70 7.54
N PRO A 447 5.69 25.28 6.45
CA PRO A 447 6.48 26.50 6.59
C PRO A 447 5.63 27.72 6.89
N ALA A 448 4.43 27.84 6.31
CA ALA A 448 3.52 28.94 6.62
C ALA A 448 3.13 28.92 8.11
N LEU A 449 2.82 27.74 8.64
CA LEU A 449 2.54 27.56 10.07
C LEU A 449 3.77 27.90 10.91
N ALA A 450 4.93 27.29 10.63
CA ALA A 450 6.15 27.53 11.38
C ALA A 450 6.62 28.99 11.33
N HIS A 451 6.44 29.68 10.20
CA HIS A 451 6.76 31.09 10.05
C HIS A 451 5.81 31.97 10.88
N ALA A 452 4.50 31.67 10.89
CA ALA A 452 3.51 32.45 11.60
C ALA A 452 3.57 32.27 13.13
N MET A 453 3.82 31.05 13.62
CA MET A 453 3.77 30.74 15.06
C MET A 453 5.14 30.57 15.71
N GLY A 454 6.22 30.46 14.92
CA GLY A 454 7.55 30.13 15.41
C GLY A 454 7.78 28.63 15.63
N TRP A 455 9.04 28.26 15.85
CA TRP A 455 9.48 26.86 15.92
C TRP A 455 8.82 26.07 17.05
N VAL A 456 8.85 26.57 18.28
CA VAL A 456 8.35 25.82 19.44
C VAL A 456 6.83 25.59 19.38
N PRO A 457 5.97 26.59 19.06
CA PRO A 457 4.55 26.34 18.90
C PRO A 457 4.23 25.40 17.72
N PHE A 458 5.01 25.44 16.65
CA PHE A 458 4.87 24.49 15.53
C PHE A 458 5.18 23.04 15.95
N ILE A 459 6.23 22.83 16.73
CA ILE A 459 6.54 21.51 17.32
C ILE A 459 5.39 21.07 18.26
N SER A 460 4.85 21.98 19.07
CA SER A 460 3.72 21.69 19.96
C SER A 460 2.44 21.30 19.22
N LEU A 461 2.17 21.90 18.06
CA LEU A 461 1.06 21.49 17.19
C LEU A 461 1.22 20.03 16.77
N TRP A 462 2.40 19.66 16.27
CA TRP A 462 2.67 18.29 15.85
C TRP A 462 2.77 17.31 17.03
N MET A 463 3.19 17.77 18.21
CA MET A 463 3.11 16.99 19.45
C MET A 463 1.66 16.63 19.77
N GLY A 464 0.73 17.58 19.70
CA GLY A 464 -0.70 17.34 19.91
C GLY A 464 -1.29 16.38 18.88
N LEU A 465 -0.97 16.57 17.59
CA LEU A 465 -1.45 15.69 16.51
C LEU A 465 -0.93 14.25 16.64
N HIS A 466 0.37 14.06 16.93
CA HIS A 466 0.91 12.73 17.21
C HIS A 466 0.40 12.14 18.54
N GLY A 467 0.03 12.98 19.51
CA GLY A 467 -0.62 12.56 20.74
C GLY A 467 -2.01 11.97 20.48
N ALA A 468 -2.82 12.66 19.67
CA ALA A 468 -4.08 12.12 19.20
C ALA A 468 -3.89 10.80 18.42
N LEU A 469 -2.85 10.75 17.57
CA LEU A 469 -2.51 9.53 16.82
C LEU A 469 -2.11 8.37 17.73
N PHE A 470 -1.36 8.63 18.80
CA PHE A 470 -1.00 7.64 19.80
C PHE A 470 -2.24 7.08 20.50
N LEU A 471 -3.23 7.92 20.82
CA LEU A 471 -4.51 7.46 21.40
C LEU A 471 -5.28 6.56 20.42
N VAL A 472 -5.32 6.91 19.13
CA VAL A 472 -5.91 6.07 18.09
C VAL A 472 -5.18 4.71 17.99
N ALA A 473 -3.85 4.71 18.06
CA ALA A 473 -3.06 3.48 18.05
C ALA A 473 -3.28 2.64 19.32
N ALA A 474 -3.36 3.27 20.49
CA ALA A 474 -3.62 2.60 21.77
C ALA A 474 -5.00 1.96 21.79
N GLU A 475 -6.03 2.67 21.31
CA GLU A 475 -7.37 2.13 21.14
C GLU A 475 -7.37 0.94 20.16
N PHE A 476 -6.68 1.08 19.02
CA PHE A 476 -6.53 0.01 18.04
C PHE A 476 -5.90 -1.25 18.67
N ALA A 477 -4.85 -1.08 19.47
CA ALA A 477 -4.21 -2.17 20.19
C ALA A 477 -5.12 -2.79 21.26
N ALA A 478 -5.82 -1.98 22.05
CA ALA A 478 -6.75 -2.45 23.08
C ALA A 478 -7.89 -3.29 22.47
N ARG A 479 -8.47 -2.83 21.36
CA ARG A 479 -9.50 -3.58 20.62
C ARG A 479 -8.97 -4.90 20.07
N GLY A 480 -7.76 -4.89 19.48
CA GLY A 480 -7.11 -6.09 18.98
C GLY A 480 -6.83 -7.12 20.08
N TRP A 481 -6.41 -6.67 21.26
CA TRP A 481 -6.22 -7.51 22.42
C TRP A 481 -7.53 -8.10 22.95
N LEU A 482 -8.58 -7.28 23.06
CA LEU A 482 -9.89 -7.72 23.53
C LEU A 482 -10.51 -8.76 22.59
N GLN A 483 -10.36 -8.58 21.27
CA GLN A 483 -10.82 -9.56 20.28
C GLN A 483 -10.09 -10.90 20.42
N ARG A 484 -8.77 -10.90 20.62
CA ARG A 484 -7.99 -12.12 20.86
C ARG A 484 -8.44 -12.82 22.15
N ARG A 485 -8.68 -12.08 23.23
CA ARG A 485 -9.19 -12.66 24.49
C ARG A 485 -10.57 -13.26 24.33
N ARG A 486 -11.49 -12.58 23.63
CA ARG A 486 -12.83 -13.11 23.34
C ARG A 486 -12.78 -14.37 22.49
N ALA A 487 -11.92 -14.42 21.47
CA ALA A 487 -11.73 -15.61 20.65
C ALA A 487 -11.13 -16.78 21.45
N ALA A 488 -10.14 -16.52 22.30
CA ALA A 488 -9.56 -17.55 23.18
C ALA A 488 -10.59 -18.08 24.19
N ALA A 489 -11.39 -17.20 24.79
CA ALA A 489 -12.47 -17.60 25.69
C ALA A 489 -13.56 -18.41 24.98
N ALA A 490 -13.95 -18.04 23.76
CA ALA A 490 -14.89 -18.79 22.95
C ALA A 490 -14.35 -20.19 22.59
N ALA A 491 -13.09 -20.29 22.18
CA ALA A 491 -12.45 -21.57 21.89
C ALA A 491 -12.34 -22.47 23.14
N ALA A 492 -12.04 -21.89 24.30
CA ALA A 492 -12.04 -22.62 25.57
C ALA A 492 -13.44 -23.14 25.93
N ALA A 493 -14.48 -22.31 25.75
CA ALA A 493 -15.87 -22.70 25.99
C ALA A 493 -16.36 -23.80 25.02
N GLU A 494 -15.97 -23.74 23.74
CA GLU A 494 -16.25 -24.81 22.76
C GLU A 494 -15.54 -26.12 23.15
N THR A 495 -14.31 -26.04 23.66
CA THR A 495 -13.55 -27.22 24.11
C THR A 495 -14.19 -27.85 25.36
N GLU A 496 -14.63 -27.02 26.32
CA GLU A 496 -15.32 -27.46 27.53
C GLU A 496 -16.71 -28.06 27.22
N ALA A 497 -17.46 -27.44 26.31
CA ALA A 497 -18.74 -27.98 25.83
C ALA A 497 -18.57 -29.32 25.11
N ALA A 498 -17.52 -29.49 24.30
CA ALA A 498 -17.20 -30.75 23.65
C ALA A 498 -16.80 -31.85 24.65
N ALA A 499 -16.04 -31.50 25.70
CA ALA A 499 -15.69 -32.43 26.77
C ALA A 499 -16.92 -32.86 27.59
N GLY A 500 -17.79 -31.92 27.98
CA GLY A 500 -19.01 -32.23 28.72
C GLY A 500 -20.01 -33.08 27.93
N ALA A 501 -20.10 -32.89 26.60
CA ALA A 501 -20.93 -33.73 25.73
C ALA A 501 -20.39 -35.17 25.62
N ALA A 502 -19.07 -35.35 25.63
CA ALA A 502 -18.45 -36.68 25.63
C ALA A 502 -18.69 -37.42 26.95
N ASP A 503 -18.56 -36.74 28.09
CA ASP A 503 -18.84 -37.32 29.42
C ASP A 503 -20.33 -37.68 29.59
N GLY A 504 -21.23 -36.80 29.13
CA GLY A 504 -22.67 -37.06 29.12
C GLY A 504 -23.06 -38.26 28.24
N SER A 505 -22.42 -38.40 27.07
CA SER A 505 -22.60 -39.56 26.20
C SER A 505 -22.06 -40.85 26.83
N ALA A 506 -20.93 -40.79 27.52
CA ALA A 506 -20.35 -41.95 28.21
C ALA A 506 -21.21 -42.38 29.40
N ALA A 507 -21.73 -41.43 30.18
CA ALA A 507 -22.65 -41.69 31.28
C ALA A 507 -23.99 -42.26 30.79
N ALA A 508 -24.54 -41.75 29.68
CA ALA A 508 -25.75 -42.29 29.08
C ALA A 508 -25.55 -43.72 28.53
N ALA A 509 -24.40 -44.01 27.91
CA ALA A 509 -24.05 -45.35 27.46
C ALA A 509 -23.88 -46.34 28.63
N ALA A 510 -23.27 -45.90 29.73
CA ALA A 510 -23.13 -46.72 30.95
C ALA A 510 -24.49 -47.01 31.62
N ALA A 511 -25.39 -46.02 31.67
CA ALA A 511 -26.74 -46.20 32.19
C ALA A 511 -27.57 -47.17 31.32
N ALA A 512 -27.49 -47.05 29.99
CA ALA A 512 -28.17 -47.96 29.06
C ALA A 512 -27.65 -49.41 29.16
N ALA A 513 -26.38 -49.62 29.50
CA ALA A 513 -25.81 -50.95 29.73
C ALA A 513 -26.30 -51.61 31.03
N LEU A 514 -26.71 -50.81 32.03
CA LEU A 514 -27.27 -51.30 33.29
C LEU A 514 -28.77 -51.64 33.19
N ASP A 515 -29.51 -50.95 32.32
CA ASP A 515 -30.94 -51.21 32.04
C ASP A 515 -31.18 -52.28 30.98
N ALA A 516 -30.13 -52.85 30.39
CA ALA A 516 -30.27 -53.96 29.45
C ALA A 516 -30.85 -55.20 30.19
N PRO A 517 -31.98 -55.76 29.73
CA PRO A 517 -32.63 -56.87 30.41
C PRO A 517 -31.66 -58.07 30.44
N LYS A 518 -31.33 -58.52 31.65
CA LYS A 518 -30.58 -59.77 31.84
C LYS A 518 -31.42 -60.92 31.31
N GLY A 519 -31.15 -61.32 30.06
CA GLY A 519 -31.75 -62.49 29.43
C GLY A 519 -31.49 -63.72 30.29
N GLY A 520 -32.58 -64.45 30.56
CA GLY A 520 -32.61 -65.64 31.41
C GLY A 520 -31.75 -66.78 30.88
N LEU A 521 -31.19 -67.51 31.83
CA LEU A 521 -30.82 -68.92 31.71
C LEU A 521 -32.00 -69.77 32.18
#